data_AF-A0A667XZC8-F1
#
_entry.id   AF-A0A667XZC8-F1
#
_cell.length_a   1.000
_cell.length_b   1.000
_cell.length_c   1.000
_cell.angle_alpha   90.00
_cell.angle_beta   90.00
_cell.angle_gamma   90.00
#
_symmetry.space_group_name_H-M   'P 1'
#
loop_
_entity.id
_entity.type
_entity.pdbx_description
1 polymer ?
#
loop_
_entity_poly.entity_id
_entity_poly.type
_entity_poly.pdbx_seq_one_letter_code
_entity_poly.pdbx_strand_id
1 'polypeptide(L)'
;MKDGTGVINLKAMGDPDGFLGRLKPVVSDSMPANAQILLSFSPCQPFSEPEDLAGTDCTSVAACLVVRFHRLNRYISHYISYGRHEGNEFHYNATRKMLSVSYFAPAHNDQPLTIVHYHCSPNHSTSFIRAQSLSTDEPLQIWVESPCACPNACAMGDLGQGTIFLIILSLSAAAYFILGSCALRPYRSSSGIQISPEPSVWCMICYLCSERKPGRRRNRDDTL
;
A
#
# COMPACT_ATOMS: atom_id res chain seq x y z
N MET A 1 -7.77 -0.17 10.32
CA MET A 1 -8.63 -0.57 11.46
C MET A 1 -9.91 -1.20 10.92
N LYS A 2 -10.36 -2.32 11.49
CA LYS A 2 -11.48 -3.14 10.97
C LYS A 2 -12.30 -3.62 12.15
N ASP A 3 -13.04 -2.70 12.77
CA ASP A 3 -13.69 -2.93 14.06
C ASP A 3 -15.19 -3.18 13.89
N GLY A 4 -15.59 -3.70 12.72
CA GLY A 4 -16.99 -3.99 12.38
C GLY A 4 -17.82 -2.76 11.96
N THR A 5 -17.32 -1.54 12.14
CA THR A 5 -17.98 -0.27 11.74
C THR A 5 -17.56 0.24 10.35
N GLY A 6 -16.62 -0.46 9.70
CA GLY A 6 -16.06 -0.14 8.39
C GLY A 6 -14.53 -0.09 8.42
N VAL A 7 -13.92 0.13 7.26
CA VAL A 7 -12.46 0.22 7.11
C VAL A 7 -12.05 1.64 6.78
N ILE A 8 -11.11 2.19 7.55
CA ILE A 8 -10.46 3.47 7.26
C ILE A 8 -9.09 3.18 6.62
N ASN A 9 -8.88 3.75 5.43
CA ASN A 9 -7.65 3.55 4.66
C ASN A 9 -6.73 4.77 4.79
N LEU A 10 -5.81 4.71 5.76
CA LEU A 10 -4.80 5.75 6.00
C LEU A 10 -3.82 5.90 4.82
N LYS A 11 -3.58 4.84 4.03
CA LYS A 11 -2.68 4.88 2.87
C LYS A 11 -3.22 5.80 1.78
N ALA A 12 -4.54 5.87 1.62
CA ALA A 12 -5.20 6.74 0.66
C ALA A 12 -5.18 8.23 1.06
N MET A 13 -4.67 8.56 2.25
CA MET A 13 -4.58 9.95 2.72
C MET A 13 -3.26 10.62 2.33
N GLY A 14 -2.20 9.83 2.13
CA GLY A 14 -0.92 10.34 1.67
C GLY A 14 -0.96 10.76 0.21
N ASP A 15 -0.04 11.62 -0.17
CA ASP A 15 0.33 11.89 -1.55
C ASP A 15 0.94 10.63 -2.21
N PRO A 16 1.34 10.68 -3.50
CA PRO A 16 1.90 9.52 -4.19
C PRO A 16 3.15 8.94 -3.52
N ASP A 17 3.91 9.77 -2.81
CA ASP A 17 5.11 9.38 -2.06
C ASP A 17 4.76 8.89 -0.64
N GLY A 18 3.47 8.89 -0.29
CA GLY A 18 2.94 8.42 0.98
C GLY A 18 2.97 9.46 2.10
N PHE A 19 3.25 10.74 1.82
CA PHE A 19 3.30 11.80 2.82
C PHE A 19 1.98 12.55 2.91
N LEU A 20 1.59 12.93 4.13
CA LEU A 20 0.50 13.88 4.33
C LEU A 20 1.02 15.34 4.32
N GLY A 21 2.31 15.49 4.62
CA GLY A 21 3.04 16.74 4.49
C GLY A 21 4.53 16.47 4.62
N ARG A 22 5.32 17.01 3.68
CA ARG A 22 6.77 16.97 3.72
C ARG A 22 7.32 18.38 3.94
N LEU A 23 8.23 18.53 4.91
CA LEU A 23 8.86 19.80 5.28
C LEU A 23 7.86 20.96 5.45
N LYS A 24 6.72 20.70 6.10
CA LYS A 24 5.71 21.71 6.38
C LYS A 24 6.10 22.53 7.60
N PRO A 25 6.03 23.88 7.56
CA PRO A 25 6.36 24.70 8.71
C PRO A 25 5.40 24.43 9.87
N VAL A 26 5.95 24.27 11.07
CA VAL A 26 5.19 24.12 12.31
C VAL A 26 5.30 25.43 13.08
N VAL A 27 4.16 25.95 13.55
CA VAL A 27 4.15 27.11 14.45
C VAL A 27 4.43 26.60 15.87
N SER A 28 5.44 27.18 16.51
CA SER A 28 5.79 26.92 17.91
C SER A 28 5.95 28.26 18.62
N ASP A 29 5.35 28.39 19.80
CA ASP A 29 5.31 29.64 20.57
C ASP A 29 6.69 30.05 21.11
N SER A 30 7.67 29.13 21.14
CA SER A 30 8.99 29.32 21.74
C SER A 30 10.14 29.32 20.73
N MET A 31 9.87 29.71 19.47
CA MET A 31 10.85 29.62 18.38
C MET A 31 11.84 30.80 18.38
N PRO A 32 13.17 30.56 18.36
CA PRO A 32 14.17 31.61 18.12
C PRO A 32 13.97 32.28 16.75
N ALA A 33 14.19 33.60 16.65
CA ALA A 33 13.98 34.37 15.41
C ALA A 33 14.84 33.91 14.21
N ASN A 34 15.91 33.14 14.44
CA ASN A 34 16.81 32.60 13.42
C ASN A 34 16.64 31.10 13.18
N ALA A 35 15.54 30.52 13.67
CA ALA A 35 15.24 29.09 13.56
C ALA A 35 13.89 28.85 12.87
N GLN A 36 13.81 27.77 12.12
CA GLN A 36 12.58 27.28 11.51
C GLN A 36 12.38 25.81 11.87
N ILE A 37 11.19 25.45 12.35
CA ILE A 37 10.77 24.04 12.50
C ILE A 37 9.96 23.64 11.28
N LEU A 38 10.36 22.52 10.70
CA LEU A 38 9.65 21.85 9.62
C LEU A 38 9.26 20.43 10.08
N LEU A 39 8.11 19.96 9.64
CA LEU A 39 7.60 18.62 9.91
C LEU A 39 7.44 17.86 8.60
N SER A 40 8.02 16.66 8.55
CA SER A 40 7.68 15.63 7.57
C SER A 40 6.87 14.54 8.28
N PHE A 41 5.72 14.15 7.72
CA PHE A 41 4.83 13.15 8.28
C PHE A 41 4.24 12.23 7.21
N SER A 42 4.34 10.92 7.43
CA SER A 42 3.69 9.88 6.63
C SER A 42 2.80 9.01 7.53
N PRO A 43 1.52 8.79 7.18
CA PRO A 43 0.59 8.01 7.99
C PRO A 43 0.78 6.49 7.91
N CYS A 44 1.46 5.97 6.88
CA CYS A 44 1.54 4.52 6.64
C CYS A 44 2.92 4.01 6.22
N GLN A 45 3.75 4.86 5.61
CA GLN A 45 5.03 4.43 5.06
C GLN A 45 6.14 4.94 5.98
N PRO A 46 7.01 4.07 6.50
CA PRO A 46 8.23 4.51 7.16
C PRO A 46 9.11 5.25 6.16
N PHE A 47 9.67 6.38 6.57
CA PHE A 47 10.62 7.13 5.76
C PHE A 47 11.86 7.49 6.57
N SER A 48 12.90 7.94 5.88
CA SER A 48 14.12 8.49 6.48
C SER A 48 14.35 9.89 5.98
N GLU A 49 14.83 10.79 6.85
CA GLU A 49 15.12 12.17 6.49
C GLU A 49 16.47 12.60 7.11
N PRO A 50 17.43 13.08 6.31
CA PRO A 50 17.44 13.14 4.84
C PRO A 50 17.56 11.74 4.20
N GLU A 51 17.06 11.58 2.98
CA GLU A 51 16.99 10.29 2.27
C GLU A 51 18.37 9.62 2.09
N ASP A 52 19.42 10.41 1.84
CA ASP A 52 20.75 9.91 1.48
C ASP A 52 21.70 9.66 2.66
N LEU A 53 21.27 9.98 3.89
CA LEU A 53 22.12 9.94 5.07
C LEU A 53 21.57 8.97 6.12
N ALA A 54 21.98 7.71 6.01
CA ALA A 54 21.79 6.73 7.07
C ALA A 54 22.57 7.18 8.32
N GLY A 55 21.85 7.42 9.43
CA GLY A 55 22.45 7.79 10.72
C GLY A 55 21.91 9.08 11.35
N THR A 56 20.89 9.71 10.78
CA THR A 56 20.09 10.72 11.51
C THR A 56 19.08 10.05 12.44
N ASP A 57 18.58 10.79 13.43
CA ASP A 57 17.55 10.29 14.35
C ASP A 57 16.26 9.91 13.59
N CYS A 58 16.00 10.54 12.45
CA CYS A 58 14.86 10.26 11.58
C CYS A 58 15.15 9.12 10.59
N THR A 59 15.35 7.90 11.10
CA THR A 59 15.46 6.68 10.29
C THR A 59 14.26 5.76 10.52
N SER A 60 13.57 5.39 9.44
CA SER A 60 12.35 4.55 9.50
C SER A 60 11.28 5.10 10.47
N VAL A 61 10.98 6.39 10.35
CA VAL A 61 10.05 7.11 11.22
C VAL A 61 8.69 7.36 10.54
N ALA A 62 7.68 7.68 11.34
CA ALA A 62 6.38 8.18 10.89
C ALA A 62 6.32 9.71 10.88
N ALA A 63 7.03 10.34 11.82
CA ALA A 63 7.14 11.79 11.94
C ALA A 63 8.60 12.21 12.20
N CYS A 64 9.05 13.26 11.50
CA CYS A 64 10.37 13.85 11.70
C CYS A 64 10.24 15.37 11.83
N LEU A 65 10.76 15.91 12.94
CA LEU A 65 10.96 17.36 13.07
C LEU A 65 12.36 17.73 12.58
N VAL A 66 12.41 18.75 11.73
CA VAL A 66 13.63 19.32 11.18
C VAL A 66 13.76 20.75 11.68
N VAL A 67 14.72 20.98 12.57
CA VAL A 67 15.03 22.31 13.10
C VAL A 67 16.18 22.89 12.29
N ARG A 68 15.90 23.95 11.53
CA ARG A 68 16.88 24.65 10.71
C ARG A 68 17.31 25.92 11.42
N PHE A 69 18.60 26.04 11.71
CA PHE A 69 19.20 27.26 12.23
C PHE A 69 20.01 27.96 11.16
N HIS A 70 19.85 29.27 11.09
CA HIS A 70 20.75 30.10 10.29
C HIS A 70 21.95 30.53 11.13
N ARG A 71 23.14 29.99 10.82
CA ARG A 71 24.38 30.31 11.53
C ARG A 71 25.51 30.51 10.53
N LEU A 72 26.25 31.63 10.64
CA LEU A 72 27.43 31.92 9.82
C LEU A 72 27.19 31.77 8.29
N ASN A 73 26.04 32.28 7.80
CA ASN A 73 25.64 32.23 6.39
C ASN A 73 25.43 30.81 5.82
N ARG A 74 25.20 29.82 6.68
CA ARG A 74 24.84 28.45 6.32
C ARG A 74 23.64 27.98 7.14
N TYR A 75 22.84 27.09 6.55
CA TYR A 75 21.76 26.41 7.25
C TYR A 75 22.29 25.13 7.89
N ILE A 76 22.13 25.02 9.21
CA ILE A 76 22.41 23.79 9.96
C ILE A 76 21.05 23.17 10.27
N SER A 77 20.84 21.92 9.85
CA SER A 77 19.59 21.19 10.08
C SER A 77 19.82 20.11 11.12
N HIS A 78 18.99 20.11 12.16
CA HIS A 78 18.89 19.02 13.13
C HIS A 78 17.62 18.24 12.88
N TYR A 79 17.72 16.92 12.92
CA TYR A 79 16.62 15.99 12.67
C TYR A 79 16.28 15.30 13.98
N ILE A 80 15.01 15.32 14.37
CA ILE A 80 14.54 14.76 15.62
C ILE A 80 13.39 13.80 15.31
N SER A 81 13.52 12.55 15.74
CA SER A 81 12.47 11.55 15.59
C SER A 81 11.28 11.90 16.47
N TYR A 82 10.10 12.04 15.88
CA TYR A 82 8.85 12.34 16.59
C TYR A 82 7.85 11.18 16.51
N GLY A 83 8.36 9.96 16.36
CA GLY A 83 7.56 8.75 16.41
C GLY A 83 7.79 7.83 15.22
N ARG A 84 7.63 6.53 15.46
CA ARG A 84 7.75 5.45 14.48
C ARG A 84 6.39 4.79 14.29
N HIS A 85 6.25 4.01 13.22
CA HIS A 85 5.05 3.22 12.96
C HIS A 85 4.91 1.99 13.87
N GLU A 86 6.02 1.55 14.45
CA GLU A 86 6.05 0.41 15.36
C GLU A 86 5.47 0.81 16.73
N GLY A 87 4.56 -0.01 17.25
CA GLY A 87 3.91 0.24 18.54
C GLY A 87 2.78 1.27 18.49
N ASN A 88 2.30 1.66 17.29
CA ASN A 88 1.22 2.62 17.16
C ASN A 88 -0.08 2.13 17.81
N GLU A 89 -0.77 3.06 18.47
CA GLU A 89 -2.09 2.83 19.04
C GLU A 89 -3.17 3.56 18.24
N PHE A 90 -4.29 2.89 18.03
CA PHE A 90 -5.43 3.41 17.28
C PHE A 90 -6.62 3.55 18.21
N HIS A 91 -7.21 4.75 18.26
CA HIS A 91 -8.42 5.01 19.01
C HIS A 91 -9.46 5.67 18.11
N TYR A 92 -10.60 5.00 17.90
CA TYR A 92 -11.68 5.54 17.11
C TYR A 92 -12.84 5.99 17.98
N ASN A 93 -13.24 7.25 17.79
CA ASN A 93 -14.40 7.81 18.42
C ASN A 93 -15.55 7.92 17.40
N ALA A 94 -16.54 7.03 17.50
CA ALA A 94 -17.68 7.00 16.60
C ALA A 94 -18.56 8.25 16.69
N THR A 95 -18.72 8.82 17.89
CA THR A 95 -19.53 10.03 18.12
C THR A 95 -18.94 11.25 17.43
N ARG A 96 -17.61 11.40 17.47
CA ARG A 96 -16.88 12.50 16.81
C ARG A 96 -16.44 12.17 15.38
N LYS A 97 -16.70 10.95 14.91
CA LYS A 97 -16.21 10.40 13.62
C LYS A 97 -14.72 10.68 13.40
N MET A 98 -13.94 10.41 14.44
CA MET A 98 -12.53 10.80 14.50
C MET A 98 -11.67 9.58 14.88
N LEU A 99 -10.68 9.29 14.05
CA LEU A 99 -9.64 8.31 14.33
C LEU A 99 -8.42 9.04 14.88
N SER A 100 -7.96 8.66 16.07
CA SER A 100 -6.72 9.17 16.66
C SER A 100 -5.66 8.08 16.59
N VAL A 101 -4.46 8.42 16.12
CA VAL A 101 -3.32 7.51 16.05
C VAL A 101 -2.17 8.10 16.84
N SER A 102 -1.68 7.32 17.81
CA SER A 102 -0.58 7.69 18.69
C SER A 102 0.69 7.01 18.22
N TYR A 103 1.75 7.79 18.03
CA TYR A 103 3.06 7.33 17.58
C TYR A 103 4.09 7.54 18.70
N PHE A 104 4.91 6.51 18.92
CA PHE A 104 5.88 6.46 20.01
C PHE A 104 7.31 6.46 19.45
N ALA A 105 8.26 6.93 20.26
CA ALA A 105 9.68 6.85 19.92
C ALA A 105 10.39 5.87 20.86
N PRO A 106 11.48 5.22 20.41
CA PRO A 106 12.16 4.18 21.20
C PRO A 106 12.63 4.64 22.59
N ALA A 107 12.94 5.94 22.75
CA ALA A 107 13.39 6.50 24.02
C ALA A 107 12.24 6.78 25.02
N HIS A 108 11.00 6.89 24.52
CA HIS A 108 9.82 7.31 25.28
C HIS A 108 8.65 6.38 24.93
N ASN A 109 8.69 5.15 25.45
CA ASN A 109 7.67 4.13 25.18
C ASN A 109 6.37 4.34 25.97
N ASP A 110 6.38 5.12 27.05
CA ASP A 110 5.21 5.28 27.93
C ASP A 110 4.34 6.49 27.54
N GLN A 111 4.84 7.40 26.70
CA GLN A 111 4.14 8.61 26.28
C GLN A 111 4.26 8.79 24.77
N PRO A 112 3.15 9.05 24.06
CA PRO A 112 3.22 9.32 22.63
C PRO A 112 3.95 10.64 22.39
N LEU A 113 4.75 10.69 21.32
CA LEU A 113 5.39 11.93 20.87
C LEU A 113 4.58 12.65 19.79
N THR A 114 3.81 11.90 19.00
CA THR A 114 2.90 12.47 18.00
C THR A 114 1.54 11.81 18.12
N ILE A 115 0.49 12.64 18.13
CA ILE A 115 -0.90 12.20 18.06
C ILE A 115 -1.54 12.83 16.84
N VAL A 116 -2.12 11.99 15.97
CA VAL A 116 -2.76 12.44 14.73
C VAL A 116 -4.24 12.15 14.78
N HIS A 117 -5.04 13.20 14.65
CA HIS A 117 -6.49 13.16 14.67
C HIS A 117 -7.04 13.28 13.24
N TYR A 118 -7.51 12.17 12.69
CA TYR A 118 -8.16 12.09 11.39
C TYR A 118 -9.66 12.28 11.55
N HIS A 119 -10.16 13.41 11.07
CA HIS A 119 -11.59 13.72 11.06
C HIS A 119 -12.20 13.38 9.69
N CYS A 120 -13.29 12.60 9.72
CA CYS A 120 -14.08 12.29 8.54
C CYS A 120 -14.79 13.54 8.03
N SER A 121 -14.36 14.03 6.87
CA SER A 121 -15.01 15.15 6.18
C SER A 121 -15.32 14.76 4.73
N PRO A 122 -16.56 14.33 4.44
CA PRO A 122 -16.95 13.90 3.08
C PRO A 122 -17.06 15.07 2.09
N ASN A 123 -17.00 16.32 2.58
CA ASN A 123 -17.15 17.52 1.77
C ASN A 123 -15.87 17.90 1.01
N HIS A 124 -14.72 17.35 1.41
CA HIS A 124 -13.44 17.60 0.75
C HIS A 124 -13.12 16.50 -0.26
N SER A 125 -12.44 16.87 -1.35
CA SER A 125 -11.96 15.93 -2.37
C SER A 125 -10.60 15.32 -2.00
N THR A 126 -9.81 16.00 -1.17
CA THR A 126 -8.45 15.60 -0.81
C THR A 126 -8.23 15.65 0.69
N SER A 127 -7.20 14.92 1.15
CA SER A 127 -6.75 14.93 2.54
C SER A 127 -5.75 16.06 2.77
N PHE A 128 -5.86 16.80 3.87
CA PHE A 128 -4.90 17.84 4.22
C PHE A 128 -4.80 18.04 5.74
N ILE A 129 -3.67 18.62 6.17
CA ILE A 129 -3.47 19.00 7.56
C ILE A 129 -4.14 20.36 7.80
N ARG A 130 -5.12 20.38 8.69
CA ARG A 130 -5.86 21.60 9.07
C ARG A 130 -5.12 22.42 10.11
N ALA A 131 -4.56 21.76 11.12
CA ALA A 131 -3.85 22.41 12.21
C ALA A 131 -2.74 21.51 12.74
N GLN A 132 -1.74 22.14 13.35
CA GLN A 132 -0.63 21.49 14.04
C GLN A 132 -0.34 22.29 15.31
N SER A 133 -0.01 21.60 16.39
CA SER A 133 0.38 22.22 17.65
C SER A 133 1.58 21.48 18.20
N LEU A 134 2.63 22.24 18.50
CA LEU A 134 3.86 21.75 19.09
C LEU A 134 4.14 22.52 20.37
N SER A 135 4.05 21.82 21.50
CA SER A 135 4.38 22.33 22.84
C SER A 135 5.57 21.55 23.39
N THR A 136 6.25 22.10 24.40
CA THR A 136 7.40 21.44 25.04
C THR A 136 7.00 20.25 25.92
N ASP A 137 5.80 20.31 26.52
CA ASP A 137 5.35 19.33 27.52
C ASP A 137 4.20 18.43 27.01
N GLU A 138 3.72 18.67 25.78
CA GLU A 138 2.65 17.89 25.16
C GLU A 138 3.13 17.25 23.85
N PRO A 139 2.54 16.11 23.44
CA PRO A 139 2.82 15.52 22.14
C PRO A 139 2.52 16.49 21.00
N LEU A 140 3.24 16.32 19.89
CA LEU A 140 2.89 16.95 18.62
C LEU A 140 1.48 16.51 18.21
N GLN A 141 0.54 17.46 18.17
CA GLN A 141 -0.83 17.20 17.74
C GLN A 141 -1.01 17.64 16.29
N ILE A 142 -1.52 16.74 15.45
CA ILE A 142 -1.80 16.98 14.04
C ILE A 142 -3.28 16.72 13.78
N TRP A 143 -4.00 17.72 13.27
CA TRP A 143 -5.41 17.58 12.89
C TRP A 143 -5.53 17.48 11.38
N VAL A 144 -6.10 16.38 10.93
CA VAL A 144 -6.23 16.03 9.52
C VAL A 144 -7.70 15.98 9.15
N GLU A 145 -8.05 16.65 8.06
CA GLU A 145 -9.36 16.49 7.45
C GLU A 145 -9.20 15.65 6.19
N SER A 146 -10.02 14.61 6.06
CA SER A 146 -9.93 13.71 4.93
C SER A 146 -11.28 13.05 4.63
N PRO A 147 -11.65 12.92 3.34
CA PRO A 147 -12.76 12.05 2.95
C PRO A 147 -12.44 10.57 3.23
N CYS A 148 -11.16 10.18 3.18
CA CYS A 148 -10.70 8.81 3.42
C CYS A 148 -10.71 8.40 4.89
N ALA A 149 -10.91 9.35 5.81
CA ALA A 149 -11.12 9.08 7.23
C ALA A 149 -12.55 8.59 7.50
N CYS A 150 -13.45 8.76 6.53
CA CYS A 150 -14.78 8.20 6.59
C CYS A 150 -14.73 6.69 6.32
N PRO A 151 -15.43 5.87 7.13
CA PRO A 151 -15.47 4.43 6.93
C PRO A 151 -15.88 4.06 5.51
N ASN A 152 -15.12 3.18 4.86
CA ASN A 152 -15.35 2.63 3.52
C ASN A 152 -15.28 3.64 2.35
N ALA A 153 -14.95 4.92 2.57
CA ALA A 153 -14.94 5.92 1.52
C ALA A 153 -13.78 5.75 0.52
N CYS A 154 -12.57 5.46 1.01
CA CYS A 154 -11.37 5.25 0.19
C CYS A 154 -10.85 3.81 0.27
N ALA A 155 -11.74 2.86 0.54
CA ALA A 155 -11.41 1.46 0.42
C ALA A 155 -11.16 1.15 -1.06
N MET A 156 -9.88 1.09 -1.44
CA MET A 156 -9.48 0.27 -2.59
C MET A 156 -9.92 -1.13 -2.19
N GLY A 157 -10.97 -1.64 -2.82
CA GLY A 157 -11.46 -2.97 -2.51
C GLY A 157 -10.31 -3.95 -2.67
N ASP A 158 -9.81 -4.50 -1.56
CA ASP A 158 -9.02 -5.73 -1.62
C ASP A 158 -9.91 -6.71 -2.38
N LEU A 159 -9.51 -7.06 -3.61
CA LEU A 159 -10.20 -8.09 -4.38
C LEU A 159 -10.17 -9.33 -3.52
N GLY A 160 -11.30 -9.65 -2.89
CA GLY A 160 -11.38 -10.77 -1.96
C GLY A 160 -10.82 -12.00 -2.65
N GLN A 161 -10.14 -12.86 -1.91
CA GLN A 161 -9.54 -14.07 -2.47
C GLN A 161 -10.57 -14.88 -3.29
N GLY A 162 -11.84 -14.88 -2.85
CA GLY A 162 -12.97 -15.43 -3.61
C GLY A 162 -13.23 -14.75 -4.96
N THR A 163 -13.16 -13.42 -5.05
CA THR A 163 -13.26 -12.67 -6.31
C THR A 163 -12.12 -13.03 -7.26
N ILE A 164 -10.89 -13.20 -6.74
CA ILE A 164 -9.75 -13.66 -7.54
C ILE A 164 -10.03 -15.07 -8.09
N PHE A 165 -10.51 -16.00 -7.25
CA PHE A 165 -10.91 -17.34 -7.70
C PHE A 165 -12.03 -17.30 -8.76
N LEU A 166 -13.05 -16.45 -8.59
CA LEU A 166 -14.13 -16.29 -9.57
C LEU A 166 -13.66 -15.72 -10.91
N ILE A 167 -12.72 -14.76 -10.88
CA ILE A 167 -12.10 -14.24 -12.10
C ILE A 167 -11.32 -15.35 -12.82
N ILE A 168 -10.51 -16.13 -12.10
CA ILE A 168 -9.74 -17.24 -12.69
C ILE A 168 -10.69 -18.32 -13.25
N LEU A 169 -11.74 -18.68 -12.51
CA LEU A 169 -12.71 -19.69 -12.93
C LEU A 169 -13.51 -19.22 -14.16
N SER A 170 -13.93 -17.95 -14.20
CA SER A 170 -14.66 -17.42 -15.35
C SER A 170 -13.78 -17.33 -16.60
N LEU A 171 -12.53 -16.89 -16.47
CA LEU A 171 -11.56 -16.83 -17.57
C LEU A 171 -11.20 -18.23 -18.10
N SER A 172 -10.99 -19.20 -17.21
CA SER A 172 -10.69 -20.59 -17.62
C SER A 172 -11.88 -21.26 -18.30
N ALA A 173 -13.10 -21.06 -17.81
CA ALA A 173 -14.31 -21.54 -18.47
C ALA A 173 -14.47 -20.91 -19.86
N ALA A 174 -14.29 -19.59 -19.99
CA ALA A 174 -14.36 -18.89 -21.27
C ALA A 174 -13.29 -19.41 -22.26
N ALA A 175 -12.05 -19.60 -21.82
CA ALA A 175 -10.99 -20.16 -22.63
C ALA A 175 -11.32 -21.59 -23.09
N TYR A 176 -11.86 -22.42 -22.20
CA TYR A 176 -12.31 -23.77 -22.53
C TYR A 176 -13.41 -23.76 -23.60
N PHE A 177 -14.41 -22.89 -23.47
CA PHE A 177 -15.48 -22.78 -24.47
C PHE A 177 -14.98 -22.23 -25.80
N ILE A 178 -14.11 -21.23 -25.82
CA ILE A 178 -13.56 -20.65 -27.05
C ILE A 178 -12.67 -21.67 -27.77
N LEU A 179 -11.70 -22.27 -27.07
CA LEU A 179 -10.81 -23.27 -27.65
C LEU A 179 -11.57 -24.53 -28.10
N GLY A 180 -12.54 -24.98 -27.28
CA GLY A 180 -13.41 -26.10 -27.61
C GLY A 180 -14.28 -25.80 -28.84
N SER A 181 -14.87 -24.61 -28.94
CA SER A 181 -15.68 -24.22 -30.10
C SER A 181 -14.83 -24.04 -31.37
N CYS A 182 -13.61 -23.51 -31.26
CA CYS A 182 -12.67 -23.42 -32.37
C CYS A 182 -12.17 -24.80 -32.85
N ALA A 183 -12.16 -25.81 -31.98
CA ALA A 183 -11.79 -27.19 -32.32
C ALA A 183 -12.94 -28.01 -32.93
N LEU A 184 -14.15 -27.47 -32.98
CA LEU A 184 -15.34 -28.12 -33.53
C LEU A 184 -15.69 -27.50 -34.88
N ARG A 185 -15.29 -28.15 -35.98
CA ARG A 185 -15.70 -27.72 -37.32
C ARG A 185 -17.00 -28.41 -37.72
N PRO A 186 -18.08 -27.66 -38.03
CA PRO A 186 -19.28 -28.25 -38.62
C PRO A 186 -18.98 -28.65 -40.06
N TYR A 187 -19.30 -29.90 -40.42
CA TYR A 187 -19.26 -30.36 -41.82
C TYR A 187 -20.66 -30.83 -42.23
N ARG A 188 -20.99 -30.60 -43.50
CA ARG A 188 -22.33 -30.87 -44.03
C ARG A 188 -22.36 -32.29 -44.59
N SER A 189 -23.19 -33.14 -44.02
CA SER A 189 -23.47 -34.50 -44.49
C SER A 189 -24.80 -34.55 -45.23
N SER A 190 -25.04 -35.59 -46.03
CA SER A 190 -26.31 -35.82 -46.74
C SER A 190 -27.51 -36.00 -45.79
N SER A 191 -27.26 -36.26 -44.51
CA SER A 191 -28.26 -36.39 -43.44
C SER A 191 -28.39 -35.13 -42.55
N GLY A 192 -27.71 -34.02 -42.86
CA GLY A 192 -27.72 -32.79 -42.06
C GLY A 192 -26.33 -32.26 -41.68
N ILE A 193 -26.26 -31.24 -40.82
CA ILE A 193 -24.99 -30.70 -40.31
C ILE A 193 -24.52 -31.57 -39.14
N GLN A 194 -23.32 -32.14 -39.22
CA GLN A 194 -22.69 -32.90 -38.16
C GLN A 194 -21.43 -32.17 -37.67
N ILE A 195 -21.12 -32.30 -36.38
CA ILE A 195 -19.95 -31.68 -35.76
C ILE A 195 -18.97 -32.81 -35.44
N SER A 196 -17.75 -32.74 -36.00
CA SER A 196 -16.65 -33.64 -35.64
C SER A 196 -15.53 -32.83 -34.98
N PRO A 197 -14.91 -33.33 -33.90
CA PRO A 197 -13.68 -32.77 -33.36
C PRO A 197 -12.59 -32.77 -34.43
N GLU A 198 -11.84 -31.66 -34.55
CA GLU A 198 -10.70 -31.59 -35.47
C GLU A 198 -9.52 -32.41 -34.91
N PRO A 199 -9.02 -33.45 -35.61
CA PRO A 199 -7.98 -34.33 -35.09
C PRO A 199 -6.63 -33.64 -34.89
N SER A 200 -6.40 -32.50 -35.57
CA SER A 200 -5.16 -31.70 -35.49
C SER A 200 -4.92 -31.10 -34.10
N VAL A 201 -5.97 -30.69 -33.39
CA VAL A 201 -5.87 -30.04 -32.07
C VAL A 201 -5.49 -31.05 -30.97
N TRP A 202 -6.03 -32.27 -31.05
CA TRP A 202 -5.76 -33.34 -30.08
C TRP A 202 -4.41 -34.02 -30.30
N CYS A 203 -3.96 -34.13 -31.56
CA CYS A 203 -2.65 -34.69 -31.87
C CYS A 203 -1.49 -33.79 -31.41
N MET A 204 -1.62 -32.46 -31.41
CA MET A 204 -0.52 -31.54 -31.05
C MET A 204 -0.10 -31.66 -29.57
N ILE A 205 -1.07 -31.80 -28.65
CA ILE A 205 -0.82 -31.94 -27.21
C ILE A 205 -0.17 -33.30 -26.90
N CYS A 206 -0.60 -34.36 -27.60
CA CYS A 206 -0.01 -35.70 -27.47
C CYS A 206 1.42 -35.75 -28.06
N TYR A 207 1.69 -35.02 -29.14
CA TYR A 207 3.01 -34.96 -29.77
C TYR A 207 4.04 -34.22 -28.88
N LEU A 208 3.64 -33.10 -28.26
CA LEU A 208 4.47 -32.34 -27.31
C LEU A 208 4.82 -33.14 -26.04
N CYS A 209 3.93 -34.03 -25.59
CA CYS A 209 4.22 -34.93 -24.46
C CYS A 209 5.09 -36.14 -24.86
N SER A 210 5.12 -36.50 -26.15
CA SER A 210 5.88 -37.62 -26.69
C SER A 210 7.37 -37.30 -26.91
N GLU A 211 7.73 -36.05 -27.24
CA GLU A 211 9.13 -35.68 -27.54
C GLU A 211 10.04 -35.51 -26.31
N ARG A 212 9.50 -35.58 -25.08
CA ARG A 212 10.32 -35.60 -23.85
C ARG A 212 10.74 -37.02 -23.46
N LYS A 213 11.47 -37.71 -24.34
CA LYS A 213 12.36 -38.81 -23.92
C LYS A 213 13.79 -38.55 -24.42
N PRO A 214 14.75 -38.33 -23.50
CA PRO A 214 16.15 -38.13 -23.86
C PRO A 214 16.74 -39.44 -24.38
N GLY A 215 17.51 -39.34 -25.46
CA GLY A 215 18.14 -40.47 -26.11
C GLY A 215 18.99 -41.32 -25.14
N ARG A 216 18.87 -42.64 -25.24
CA ARG A 216 19.85 -43.56 -24.66
C ARG A 216 20.25 -44.63 -25.66
N ARG A 217 21.43 -44.36 -26.23
CA ARG A 217 22.48 -45.25 -26.75
C ARG A 217 22.32 -46.76 -26.47
N ARG A 218 22.36 -47.52 -27.58
CA ARG A 218 23.41 -48.49 -28.01
C ARG A 218 23.47 -49.92 -27.41
N ASN A 219 23.68 -50.86 -28.36
CA ASN A 219 24.32 -52.20 -28.35
C ASN A 219 23.45 -53.44 -28.05
N ARG A 220 23.30 -54.37 -29.03
CA ARG A 220 24.04 -55.66 -29.25
C ARG A 220 23.59 -56.73 -28.23
N ASP A 221 23.28 -57.99 -28.55
CA ASP A 221 23.82 -58.93 -29.54
C ASP A 221 22.81 -60.05 -29.90
N ASP A 222 23.00 -60.60 -31.10
CA ASP A 222 22.89 -61.98 -31.64
C ASP A 222 22.13 -63.14 -30.94
N THR A 223 21.79 -64.10 -31.82
CA THR A 223 21.47 -65.55 -31.69
C THR A 223 20.00 -65.90 -31.44
N LEU A 224 19.37 -66.85 -32.15
CA LEU A 224 19.83 -67.91 -33.06
C LEU A 224 18.78 -68.18 -34.16
#